data_AF-A0AAD7ZEH3-F1
#
_entry.id   AF-A0AAD7ZEH3-F1
#
_cell.length_a   1.000
_cell.length_b   1.000
_cell.length_c   1.000
_cell.angle_alpha   90.00
_cell.angle_beta   90.00
_cell.angle_gamma   90.00
#
_symmetry.space_group_name_H-M   'P 1'
#
loop_
_entity.id
_entity.type
_entity.pdbx_description
1 polymer ?
#
loop_
_entity_poly.entity_id
_entity_poly.type
_entity_poly.pdbx_seq_one_letter_code
_entity_poly.pdbx_strand_id
1 'polypeptide(L)'
;VQWDDVIGEPEGVRSVNCVWKLSSWCFRCSRNCCYIFMTLLLGPIAALCLGCTFACLAFEHIWCIAPCLRVHKITCAATRNFLQACTHAVVIPCTEALGFFWSKINVKVQRVPEVTAGNKDDILLI
;
A
#
# COMPACT_ATOMS: atom_id res chain seq x y z
N VAL A 1 -25.14 -3.53 21.75
CA VAL A 1 -25.51 -4.03 23.09
C VAL A 1 -26.86 -4.72 23.00
N GLN A 2 -26.95 -6.01 23.30
CA GLN A 2 -28.24 -6.70 23.35
C GLN A 2 -28.91 -6.45 24.70
N TRP A 3 -30.23 -6.58 24.75
CA TRP A 3 -30.97 -6.39 26.01
C TRP A 3 -30.61 -7.47 27.04
N ASP A 4 -30.38 -8.71 26.57
CA ASP A 4 -29.96 -9.84 27.39
C ASP A 4 -28.58 -9.63 28.04
N ASP A 5 -27.68 -8.87 27.40
CA ASP A 5 -26.36 -8.53 27.96
C ASP A 5 -26.44 -7.55 29.16
N VAL A 6 -27.56 -6.85 29.32
CA VAL A 6 -27.72 -5.76 30.29
C VAL A 6 -28.71 -6.11 31.41
N ILE A 7 -29.79 -6.84 31.09
CA ILE A 7 -30.91 -7.11 32.01
C ILE A 7 -31.30 -8.62 32.03
N GLY A 8 -30.53 -9.49 31.36
CA GLY A 8 -30.85 -10.92 31.27
C GLY A 8 -30.74 -11.65 32.62
N GLU A 9 -31.86 -11.91 33.30
CA GLU A 9 -31.97 -12.86 34.41
C GLU A 9 -31.69 -14.32 33.94
N PRO A 10 -31.05 -15.17 34.77
CA PRO A 10 -30.79 -16.58 34.44
C PRO A 10 -32.10 -17.40 34.36
N GLU A 11 -32.14 -18.37 33.44
CA GLU A 11 -33.36 -19.10 33.02
C GLU A 11 -34.15 -19.80 34.15
N GLY A 12 -33.56 -20.03 35.32
CA GLY A 12 -34.18 -20.73 36.45
C GLY A 12 -35.09 -19.88 37.37
N VAL A 13 -35.03 -18.54 37.31
CA VAL A 13 -35.78 -17.63 38.20
C VAL A 13 -36.44 -16.46 37.45
N ARG A 14 -36.81 -16.70 36.18
CA ARG A 14 -37.29 -15.64 35.29
C ARG A 14 -38.58 -15.00 35.80
N SER A 15 -38.60 -13.68 35.84
CA SER A 15 -39.79 -12.86 36.07
C SER A 15 -40.96 -13.23 35.13
N VAL A 16 -42.20 -12.94 35.56
CA VAL A 16 -43.43 -13.31 34.82
C VAL A 16 -43.34 -12.94 33.33
N ASN A 17 -43.75 -13.87 32.45
CA ASN A 17 -43.55 -13.77 30.99
C ASN A 17 -44.02 -12.44 30.36
N CYS A 18 -45.00 -11.77 30.95
CA CYS A 18 -45.50 -10.47 30.48
C CYS A 18 -44.51 -9.33 30.75
N VAL A 19 -43.95 -9.25 31.96
CA VAL A 19 -43.00 -8.20 32.35
C VAL A 19 -41.69 -8.33 31.57
N TRP A 20 -41.25 -9.55 31.32
CA TRP A 20 -40.07 -9.86 30.50
C TRP A 20 -40.23 -9.37 29.04
N LYS A 21 -41.39 -9.61 28.43
CA LYS A 21 -41.68 -9.15 27.06
C LYS A 21 -41.87 -7.62 26.98
N LEU A 22 -42.48 -7.02 27.99
CA LEU A 22 -42.70 -5.57 28.01
C LEU A 22 -41.39 -4.80 28.20
N SER A 23 -40.52 -5.25 29.11
CA SER A 23 -39.21 -4.63 29.36
C SER A 23 -38.29 -4.72 28.14
N SER A 24 -38.21 -5.88 27.50
CA SER A 24 -37.44 -6.05 26.24
C SER A 24 -37.98 -5.20 25.10
N TRP A 25 -39.31 -5.07 24.95
CA TRP A 25 -39.92 -4.20 23.94
C TRP A 25 -39.67 -2.71 24.23
N CYS A 26 -39.87 -2.27 25.47
CA CYS A 26 -39.65 -0.89 25.89
C CYS A 26 -38.19 -0.45 25.70
N PHE A 27 -37.23 -1.32 26.06
CA PHE A 27 -35.81 -1.05 25.86
C PHE A 27 -35.45 -0.90 24.37
N ARG A 28 -35.97 -1.79 23.51
CA ARG A 28 -35.75 -1.72 22.07
C ARG A 28 -36.37 -0.44 21.48
N CYS A 29 -37.59 -0.11 21.88
CA CYS A 29 -38.30 1.08 21.41
C CYS A 29 -37.57 2.36 21.84
N SER A 30 -37.21 2.50 23.12
CA SER A 30 -36.50 3.66 23.65
C SER A 30 -35.17 3.89 22.94
N ARG A 31 -34.35 2.84 22.77
CA ARG A 31 -33.08 2.92 22.05
C ARG A 31 -33.27 3.32 20.59
N ASN A 32 -34.24 2.70 19.91
CA ASN A 32 -34.49 2.97 18.50
C ASN A 32 -34.98 4.41 18.28
N CYS A 33 -35.90 4.90 19.12
CA CYS A 33 -36.38 6.28 19.04
C CYS A 33 -35.25 7.29 19.32
N CYS A 34 -34.43 7.07 20.35
CA CYS A 34 -33.30 7.94 20.67
C CYS A 34 -32.26 7.95 19.55
N TYR A 35 -31.91 6.78 19.00
CA TYR A 35 -31.00 6.66 17.87
C TYR A 35 -31.52 7.38 16.64
N ILE A 36 -32.78 7.12 16.24
CA ILE A 36 -33.39 7.75 15.06
C ILE A 36 -33.46 9.26 15.22
N PHE A 37 -33.86 9.75 16.40
CA PHE A 37 -33.91 11.19 16.68
C PHE A 37 -32.53 11.85 16.59
N MET A 38 -31.51 11.23 17.20
CA MET A 38 -30.12 11.70 17.12
C MET A 38 -29.61 11.69 15.68
N THR A 39 -29.87 10.62 14.91
CA THR A 39 -29.45 10.54 13.50
C THR A 39 -30.20 11.55 12.63
N LEU A 40 -31.49 11.80 12.87
CA LEU A 40 -32.26 12.79 12.13
C LEU A 40 -31.79 14.23 12.39
N LEU A 41 -31.32 14.53 13.59
CA LEU A 41 -30.79 15.86 13.91
C LEU A 41 -29.32 16.02 13.51
N LEU A 42 -28.48 15.08 13.92
CA LEU A 42 -27.04 15.15 13.70
C LEU A 42 -26.64 14.78 12.27
N GLY A 43 -27.42 13.94 11.59
CA GLY A 43 -27.15 13.52 10.21
C GLY A 43 -27.10 14.70 9.24
N PRO A 44 -28.15 15.53 9.14
CA PRO A 44 -28.15 16.71 8.29
C PRO A 44 -27.08 17.74 8.66
N ILE A 45 -26.82 17.94 9.96
CA ILE A 45 -25.77 18.87 10.43
C ILE A 45 -24.38 18.37 9.99
N ALA A 46 -24.09 17.09 10.20
CA ALA A 46 -22.85 16.48 9.77
C ALA A 46 -22.70 16.52 8.23
N ALA A 47 -23.79 16.25 7.50
CA ALA A 47 -23.79 16.34 6.04
C ALA A 47 -23.52 17.77 5.55
N LEU A 48 -24.07 18.79 6.22
CA LEU A 48 -23.78 20.20 5.92
C LEU A 48 -22.31 20.54 6.17
N CYS A 49 -21.77 20.16 7.34
CA CYS A 49 -20.36 20.39 7.68
C CYS A 49 -19.43 19.71 6.66
N LEU A 50 -19.70 18.45 6.33
CA LEU A 50 -18.92 17.73 5.33
C LEU A 50 -19.04 18.38 3.95
N GLY A 51 -20.24 18.75 3.53
CA GLY A 51 -20.47 19.48 2.28
C GLY A 51 -19.66 20.78 2.18
N CYS A 52 -19.65 21.58 3.25
CA CYS A 52 -18.82 22.78 3.32
C CYS A 52 -17.33 22.46 3.20
N THR A 53 -16.83 21.44 3.91
CA THR A 53 -15.41 21.05 3.81
C THR A 53 -15.04 20.60 2.40
N PHE A 54 -15.87 19.81 1.73
CA PHE A 54 -15.63 19.39 0.35
C PHE A 54 -15.66 20.57 -0.62
N ALA A 55 -16.52 21.56 -0.39
CA ALA A 55 -16.54 22.79 -1.20
C ALA A 55 -15.22 23.59 -1.04
N CYS A 56 -14.74 23.76 0.19
CA CYS A 56 -13.45 24.42 0.45
C CYS A 56 -12.27 23.65 -0.17
N LEU A 57 -12.24 22.31 -0.03
CA LEU A 57 -11.22 21.46 -0.62
C LEU A 57 -11.23 21.54 -2.16
N ALA A 58 -12.43 21.53 -2.77
CA ALA A 58 -12.55 21.66 -4.23
C ALA A 58 -12.02 23.02 -4.71
N PHE A 59 -12.32 24.09 -3.97
CA PHE A 59 -11.77 25.42 -4.25
C PHE A 59 -10.24 25.41 -4.16
N GLU A 60 -9.66 24.97 -3.04
CA GLU A 60 -8.21 24.88 -2.87
C GLU A 60 -7.55 24.04 -3.98
N HIS A 61 -8.15 22.91 -4.35
CA HIS A 61 -7.59 22.04 -5.37
C HIS A 61 -7.54 22.70 -6.76
N ILE A 62 -8.61 23.40 -7.16
CA ILE A 62 -8.68 24.08 -8.45
C ILE A 62 -7.74 25.30 -8.48
N TRP A 63 -7.74 26.10 -7.42
CA TRP A 63 -7.07 27.40 -7.43
C TRP A 63 -5.61 27.34 -6.96
N CYS A 64 -5.25 26.41 -6.08
CA CYS A 64 -3.90 26.30 -5.53
C CYS A 64 -3.19 25.04 -6.05
N ILE A 65 -3.82 23.86 -5.98
CA ILE A 65 -3.12 22.62 -6.34
C ILE A 65 -2.88 22.51 -7.85
N ALA A 66 -3.84 22.87 -8.69
CA ALA A 66 -3.68 22.82 -10.14
C ALA A 66 -2.50 23.68 -10.67
N PRO A 67 -2.32 24.96 -10.27
CA PRO A 67 -1.15 25.73 -10.66
C PRO A 67 0.13 25.21 -10.01
N CYS A 68 0.11 24.78 -8.74
CA CYS A 68 1.28 24.18 -8.09
C CYS A 68 1.77 22.94 -8.84
N LEU A 69 0.86 22.05 -9.25
CA LEU A 69 1.18 20.89 -10.08
C LEU A 69 1.78 21.29 -11.43
N ARG A 70 1.25 22.35 -12.05
CA ARG A 70 1.81 22.86 -13.32
C ARG A 70 3.23 23.36 -13.13
N VAL A 71 3.51 24.13 -12.08
CA VAL A 71 4.87 24.61 -11.75
C VAL A 71 5.78 23.42 -11.44
N HIS A 72 5.33 22.48 -10.62
CA HIS A 72 6.11 21.30 -10.25
C HIS A 72 6.45 20.43 -11.47
N LYS A 73 5.53 20.29 -12.44
CA LYS A 73 5.83 19.63 -13.72
C LYS A 73 6.92 20.34 -14.50
N ILE A 74 6.92 21.68 -14.54
CA ILE A 74 7.98 22.46 -15.21
C ILE A 74 9.32 22.26 -14.50
N THR A 75 9.34 22.32 -13.17
CA THR A 75 10.54 22.09 -12.37
C THR A 75 11.08 20.66 -12.56
N CYS A 76 10.24 19.64 -12.47
CA CYS A 76 10.62 18.26 -12.72
C CYS A 76 11.12 18.04 -14.15
N ALA A 77 10.55 18.72 -15.15
CA ALA A 77 11.06 18.67 -16.51
C ALA A 77 12.47 19.25 -16.60
N ALA A 78 12.76 20.36 -15.92
CA ALA A 78 14.12 20.91 -15.84
C ALA A 78 15.10 19.93 -15.13
N THR A 79 14.70 19.36 -14.00
CA THR A 79 15.50 18.36 -13.28
C THR A 79 15.75 17.12 -14.13
N ARG A 80 14.74 16.65 -14.88
CA ARG A 80 14.90 15.52 -15.80
C ARG A 80 15.95 15.81 -16.87
N ASN A 81 15.94 16.99 -17.47
CA ASN A 81 16.96 17.36 -18.46
C ASN A 81 18.37 17.36 -17.84
N PHE A 82 18.51 17.86 -16.62
CA PHE A 82 19.79 17.82 -15.90
C PHE A 82 20.24 16.38 -15.60
N LEU A 83 19.35 15.54 -15.09
CA LEU A 83 19.64 14.14 -14.82
C LEU A 83 19.98 13.37 -16.11
N GLN A 84 19.29 13.64 -17.22
CA GLN A 84 19.64 13.07 -18.52
C GLN A 84 21.06 13.47 -18.91
N ALA A 85 21.43 14.75 -18.79
CA ALA A 85 22.79 15.20 -19.07
C ALA A 85 23.84 14.48 -18.21
N CYS A 86 23.60 14.35 -16.89
CA CYS A 86 24.48 13.59 -16.01
C CYS A 86 24.56 12.10 -16.39
N THR A 87 23.43 11.50 -16.77
CA THR A 87 23.38 10.09 -17.17
C THR A 87 24.18 9.87 -18.45
N HIS A 88 24.05 10.78 -19.43
CA HIS A 88 24.85 10.74 -20.66
C HIS A 88 26.35 10.93 -20.41
N ALA A 89 26.72 11.82 -19.48
CA ALA A 89 28.12 12.12 -19.21
C ALA A 89 28.83 11.06 -18.34
N VAL A 90 28.11 10.38 -17.44
CA VAL A 90 28.71 9.48 -16.44
C VAL A 90 28.26 8.05 -16.64
N VAL A 91 26.96 7.82 -16.66
CA VAL A 91 26.41 6.46 -16.63
C VAL A 91 26.71 5.74 -17.94
N ILE A 92 26.53 6.40 -19.10
CA ILE A 92 26.82 5.78 -20.41
C ILE A 92 28.29 5.33 -20.52
N PRO A 93 29.32 6.19 -20.32
CA PRO A 93 30.70 5.75 -20.45
C PRO A 93 31.09 4.71 -19.39
N CYS A 94 30.54 4.79 -18.17
CA CYS A 94 30.76 3.74 -17.16
C CYS A 94 30.19 2.38 -17.60
N THR A 95 28.99 2.38 -18.20
CA THR A 95 28.34 1.14 -18.65
C THR A 95 29.06 0.56 -19.87
N GLU A 96 29.54 1.40 -20.79
CA GLU A 96 30.39 0.97 -21.91
C GLU A 96 31.73 0.40 -21.43
N ALA A 97 32.38 1.06 -20.47
CA ALA A 97 33.63 0.58 -19.90
C ALA A 97 33.44 -0.80 -19.22
N LEU A 98 32.40 -0.95 -18.40
CA LEU A 98 32.06 -2.24 -17.78
C LEU A 98 31.75 -3.33 -18.80
N GLY A 99 31.01 -2.99 -19.87
CA GLY A 99 30.75 -3.89 -20.98
C GLY A 99 32.04 -4.34 -21.69
N PHE A 100 32.98 -3.42 -21.89
CA PHE A 100 34.29 -3.73 -22.47
C PHE A 100 35.14 -4.64 -21.57
N PHE A 101 35.15 -4.39 -20.26
CA PHE A 101 35.84 -5.24 -19.28
C PHE A 101 35.34 -6.68 -19.31
N TRP A 102 34.01 -6.88 -19.37
CA TRP A 102 33.45 -8.23 -19.46
C TRP A 102 33.68 -8.90 -20.82
N SER A 103 33.64 -8.15 -21.92
CA SER A 103 33.88 -8.68 -23.27
C SER A 103 35.31 -9.23 -23.46
N LYS A 104 36.29 -8.67 -22.75
CA LYS A 104 37.69 -9.13 -22.74
C LYS A 104 37.88 -10.53 -22.14
N ILE A 105 36.93 -11.06 -21.35
CA ILE A 105 37.00 -12.41 -20.78
C ILE A 105 36.39 -13.39 -21.78
N ASN A 106 37.15 -13.72 -22.83
CA ASN A 106 36.76 -14.75 -23.79
C ASN A 106 37.52 -16.04 -23.47
N VAL A 107 36.87 -16.98 -22.79
CA VAL A 107 37.45 -18.28 -22.42
C VAL A 107 37.48 -19.16 -23.66
N LYS A 108 38.65 -19.30 -24.28
CA LYS A 108 38.88 -20.31 -25.31
C LYS A 108 39.04 -21.66 -24.61
N VAL A 109 38.01 -22.49 -24.68
CA VAL A 109 38.05 -23.87 -24.17
C VAL A 109 39.01 -24.69 -25.04
N GLN A 110 40.24 -24.86 -24.56
CA GLN A 110 41.19 -25.80 -25.14
C GLN A 110 40.76 -27.22 -24.75
N ARG A 111 40.24 -28.01 -25.69
CA ARG A 111 40.12 -29.45 -25.47
C ARG A 111 41.52 -30.05 -25.51
N VAL A 112 41.97 -30.58 -24.37
CA VAL A 112 43.20 -31.36 -24.29
C VAL A 112 43.05 -32.64 -25.13
N PRO A 113 43.99 -32.95 -26.03
CA PRO A 113 43.99 -34.21 -26.76
C PRO A 113 44.18 -35.35 -25.75
N GLU A 114 43.30 -36.34 -25.84
CA GLU A 114 43.37 -37.58 -25.08
C GLU A 114 44.74 -38.23 -25.34
N VAL A 115 45.61 -38.22 -24.33
CA VAL A 115 46.92 -38.87 -24.40
C VAL A 115 46.66 -40.37 -24.44
N THR A 116 46.70 -40.92 -25.66
CA THR A 116 46.77 -42.35 -25.92
C THR A 116 47.87 -42.96 -25.07
N ALA A 117 47.47 -43.98 -24.31
CA ALA A 117 48.24 -44.71 -23.31
C ALA A 117 49.47 -45.43 -23.89
N GLY A 118 50.56 -44.70 -24.18
CA GLY A 118 51.73 -45.23 -24.86
C GLY A 118 53.10 -44.81 -24.33
N ASN A 119 53.18 -44.17 -23.16
CA ASN A 119 54.46 -43.97 -22.48
C ASN A 119 54.24 -43.96 -20.95
N LYS A 120 54.27 -45.15 -20.34
CA LYS A 120 54.12 -45.35 -18.88
C LYS A 120 55.47 -45.64 -18.21
N ASP A 121 56.55 -45.49 -18.96
CA ASP A 121 57.90 -45.91 -18.61
C ASP A 121 58.61 -44.83 -17.79
N ASP A 122 58.21 -43.57 -17.95
CA ASP A 122 58.85 -42.41 -17.31
C ASP A 122 58.23 -42.01 -15.94
N ILE A 123 57.22 -42.75 -15.44
CA ILE A 123 56.49 -42.40 -14.21
C ILE A 123 56.67 -43.46 -13.09
N LEU A 124 57.32 -44.60 -13.36
CA LEU A 124 57.47 -45.68 -12.38
C LEU A 124 58.92 -45.85 -11.89
N LEU A 125 59.48 -44.76 -11.39
CA LEU A 125 60.46 -44.84 -10.30
C LEU A 125 59.90 -44.01 -9.14
N ILE A 126 59.44 -44.76 -8.12
CA ILE A 126 58.89 -44.37 -6.81
C ILE A 126 57.37 -44.52 -6.71
#